data_AF-A0A534JBE8-F1
#
_entry.id   AF-A0A534JBE8-F1
#
_cell.length_a   1.000
_cell.length_b   1.000
_cell.length_c   1.000
_cell.angle_alpha   90.00
_cell.angle_beta   90.00
_cell.angle_gamma   90.00
#
_symmetry.space_group_name_H-M   'P 1'
#
loop_
_entity.id
_entity.type
_entity.pdbx_description
1 polymer ?
#
loop_
_entity_poly.entity_id
_entity_poly.type
_entity_poly.pdbx_seq_one_letter_code
_entity_poly.pdbx_strand_id
1 'polypeptide(L)'
;RGRAGSLAKKRGKLVDKRITGAMSFISAMASADVPVDVIFKELSKQPVYGEVAKEAEWITRDTELLGVDILTAIRNAAGRSPSNKFQDFLQGVVTTSTSGGQLKPYFLMKAEQFEKEDRLEMRKRMETLGMLAESFVTVVVAFPLFLVVIMAIMALISKNQSGFVLSLLYVVVGLMIPISQFGFIFVIWNMEQEV
;
A
#
# COMPACT_ATOMS: atom_id res chain seq x y z
N ARG A 1 -20.02 21.10 -1.17
CA ARG A 1 -18.53 21.18 -1.14
C ARG A 1 -17.82 19.86 -0.77
N GLY A 2 -18.48 18.81 -0.24
CA GLY A 2 -17.81 17.58 0.20
C GLY A 2 -17.35 16.56 -0.88
N ARG A 3 -18.01 16.50 -2.05
CA ARG A 3 -17.66 15.53 -3.12
C ARG A 3 -16.31 15.77 -3.80
N ALA A 4 -15.95 17.03 -4.03
CA ALA A 4 -14.71 17.40 -4.73
C ALA A 4 -13.46 17.03 -3.91
N GLY A 5 -13.47 17.26 -2.59
CA GLY A 5 -12.36 16.89 -1.70
C GLY A 5 -12.16 15.38 -1.58
N SER A 6 -13.25 14.60 -1.57
CA SER A 6 -13.18 13.13 -1.54
C SER A 6 -12.56 12.56 -2.81
N LEU A 7 -12.93 13.10 -3.98
CA LEU A 7 -12.35 12.69 -5.27
C LEU A 7 -10.87 13.04 -5.38
N ALA A 8 -10.47 14.25 -4.94
CA ALA A 8 -9.08 14.65 -4.88
C ALA A 8 -8.27 13.71 -3.97
N LYS A 9 -8.76 13.42 -2.76
CA LYS A 9 -8.10 12.47 -1.84
C LYS A 9 -7.95 11.07 -2.44
N LYS A 10 -8.97 10.57 -3.15
CA LYS A 10 -8.91 9.28 -3.85
C LYS A 10 -7.85 9.29 -4.95
N ARG A 11 -7.78 10.35 -5.76
CA ARG A 11 -6.73 10.52 -6.79
C ARG A 11 -5.34 10.61 -6.17
N GLY A 12 -5.16 11.37 -5.10
CA GLY A 12 -3.89 11.46 -4.37
C GLY A 12 -3.37 10.10 -3.93
N LYS A 13 -4.23 9.26 -3.32
CA LYS A 13 -3.87 7.87 -2.96
C LYS A 13 -3.45 7.02 -4.16
N LEU A 14 -4.09 7.20 -5.33
CA LEU A 14 -3.75 6.45 -6.55
C LEU A 14 -2.39 6.89 -7.12
N VAL A 15 -2.05 8.18 -7.02
CA VAL A 15 -0.73 8.71 -7.35
C VAL A 15 0.31 8.11 -6.40
N ASP A 16 0.09 8.19 -5.09
CA ASP A 16 1.01 7.67 -4.07
C ASP A 16 1.30 6.17 -4.26
N LYS A 17 0.29 5.37 -4.62
CA LYS A 17 0.44 3.92 -4.84
C LYS A 17 1.34 3.56 -6.02
N ARG A 18 1.53 4.46 -6.98
CA ARG A 18 2.30 4.21 -8.21
C ARG A 18 3.56 5.06 -8.31
N ILE A 19 3.75 6.03 -7.40
CA ILE A 19 4.83 7.00 -7.46
C ILE A 19 6.22 6.35 -7.38
N THR A 20 6.40 5.30 -6.58
CA THR A 20 7.68 4.58 -6.45
C THR A 20 8.12 4.00 -7.78
N GLY A 21 7.24 3.28 -8.48
CA GLY A 21 7.54 2.69 -9.78
C GLY A 21 7.78 3.75 -10.87
N ALA A 22 7.03 4.85 -10.84
CA ALA A 22 7.26 5.98 -11.75
C ALA A 22 8.60 6.68 -11.47
N MET A 23 9.02 6.78 -10.20
CA MET A 23 10.32 7.34 -9.84
C MET A 23 11.49 6.46 -10.29
N SER A 24 11.36 5.13 -10.24
CA SER A 24 12.34 4.23 -10.83
C SER A 24 12.50 4.44 -12.35
N PHE A 25 11.40 4.75 -13.05
CA PHE A 25 11.45 5.10 -14.47
C PHE A 25 12.14 6.45 -14.71
N ILE A 26 11.74 7.49 -13.95
CA ILE A 26 12.35 8.83 -14.02
C ILE A 26 13.85 8.76 -13.75
N SER A 27 14.28 8.01 -12.73
CA SER A 27 15.69 7.89 -12.36
C SER A 27 16.50 7.10 -13.39
N ALA A 28 15.92 6.06 -14.02
CA ALA A 28 16.55 5.32 -15.10
C ALA A 28 16.77 6.21 -16.34
N MET A 29 15.75 6.97 -16.74
CA MET A 29 15.85 7.91 -17.87
C MET A 29 16.85 9.03 -17.59
N ALA A 30 16.82 9.60 -16.38
CA ALA A 30 17.80 10.60 -15.95
C ALA A 30 19.23 10.05 -15.89
N SER A 31 19.40 8.76 -15.59
CA SER A 31 20.70 8.10 -15.60
C SER A 31 21.30 8.03 -17.01
N ALA A 32 20.43 7.90 -18.02
CA ALA A 32 20.76 7.98 -19.44
C ALA A 32 20.87 9.43 -19.96
N ASP A 33 20.94 10.42 -19.06
CA ASP A 33 21.06 11.85 -19.36
C ASP A 33 19.94 12.39 -20.28
N VAL A 34 18.76 11.78 -20.18
CA VAL A 34 17.57 12.24 -20.90
C VAL A 34 17.08 13.57 -20.30
N PRO A 35 16.76 14.58 -21.14
CA PRO A 35 16.19 15.84 -20.68
C PRO A 35 14.86 15.68 -19.93
N VAL A 36 14.60 16.58 -18.99
CA VAL A 36 13.45 16.50 -18.05
C VAL A 36 12.10 16.53 -18.78
N ASP A 37 11.96 17.42 -19.76
CA ASP A 37 10.79 17.52 -20.63
C ASP A 37 10.49 16.20 -21.34
N VAL A 38 11.53 15.54 -21.86
CA VAL A 38 11.41 14.22 -22.49
C VAL A 38 11.06 13.14 -21.47
N ILE A 39 11.63 13.19 -20.26
CA ILE A 39 11.29 12.24 -19.18
C ILE A 39 9.79 12.29 -18.86
N PHE A 40 9.23 13.48 -18.62
CA PHE A 40 7.80 13.62 -18.32
C PHE A 40 6.93 13.24 -19.52
N LYS A 41 7.37 13.55 -20.75
CA LYS A 41 6.70 13.11 -21.97
C LYS A 41 6.65 11.60 -22.08
N GLU A 42 7.77 10.90 -21.90
CA GLU A 42 7.79 9.45 -21.97
C GLU A 42 7.00 8.82 -20.82
N LEU A 43 7.06 9.39 -19.62
CA LEU A 43 6.26 8.93 -18.49
C LEU A 43 4.75 9.04 -18.76
N SER A 44 4.30 10.09 -19.46
CA SER A 44 2.89 10.26 -19.82
C SER A 44 2.35 9.15 -20.72
N LYS A 45 3.21 8.54 -21.54
CA LYS A 45 2.86 7.46 -22.47
C LYS A 45 2.78 6.08 -21.80
N GLN A 46 3.13 5.98 -20.52
CA GLN A 46 3.21 4.72 -19.80
C GLN A 46 1.97 4.51 -18.91
N PRO A 47 0.87 3.91 -19.42
CA PRO A 47 -0.37 3.75 -18.66
C PRO A 47 -0.21 2.88 -17.41
N VAL A 48 0.86 2.07 -17.33
CA VAL A 48 1.18 1.24 -16.17
C VAL A 48 1.34 2.04 -14.87
N TYR A 49 1.73 3.32 -14.97
CA TYR A 49 1.88 4.21 -13.81
C TYR A 49 0.58 4.94 -13.42
N GLY A 50 -0.53 4.69 -14.13
CA GLY A 50 -1.86 5.14 -13.75
C GLY A 50 -1.99 6.66 -13.63
N GLU A 51 -2.41 7.15 -12.45
CA GLU A 51 -2.61 8.58 -12.22
C GLU A 51 -1.30 9.39 -12.29
N VAL A 52 -0.14 8.79 -12.01
CA VAL A 52 1.15 9.49 -12.16
C VAL A 52 1.43 9.82 -13.63
N ALA A 53 1.09 8.90 -14.54
CA ALA A 53 1.21 9.14 -15.99
C ALA A 53 0.27 10.25 -16.46
N LYS A 54 -0.94 10.35 -15.88
CA LYS A 54 -1.87 11.46 -16.18
C LYS A 54 -1.39 12.80 -15.68
N GLU A 55 -0.78 12.85 -14.49
CA GLU A 55 -0.17 14.09 -14.00
C GLU A 55 1.02 14.51 -14.87
N ALA A 56 1.81 13.54 -15.36
CA ALA A 56 2.87 13.77 -16.33
C ALA A 56 2.32 14.25 -17.69
N GLU A 57 1.22 13.67 -18.17
CA GLU A 57 0.50 14.10 -19.38
C GLU A 57 0.10 15.58 -19.28
N TRP A 58 -0.41 16.01 -18.12
CA TRP A 58 -0.74 17.42 -17.92
C TRP A 58 0.49 18.33 -17.93
N ILE A 59 1.64 17.87 -17.42
CA ILE A 59 2.91 18.62 -17.51
C ILE A 59 3.34 18.73 -18.97
N THR A 60 3.38 17.61 -19.70
CA THR A 60 3.77 17.56 -21.12
C THR A 60 2.84 18.37 -22.01
N ARG A 61 1.54 18.36 -21.73
CA ARG A 61 0.56 19.19 -22.45
C ARG A 61 0.85 20.68 -22.29
N ASP A 62 1.17 21.11 -21.06
CA ASP A 62 1.47 22.51 -20.80
C ASP A 62 2.77 22.95 -21.49
N THR A 63 3.75 22.06 -21.65
CA THR A 63 4.98 22.37 -22.38
C THR A 63 4.83 22.32 -23.90
N GLU A 64 4.22 21.26 -24.45
CA GLU A 64 4.18 21.01 -25.90
C GLU A 64 3.06 21.77 -26.61
N LEU A 65 1.89 21.92 -25.97
CA LEU A 65 0.75 22.58 -26.60
C LEU A 65 0.66 24.05 -26.24
N LEU A 66 1.01 24.42 -24.99
CA LEU A 66 0.90 25.80 -24.50
C LEU A 66 2.22 26.56 -24.54
N GLY A 67 3.34 25.90 -24.86
CA GLY A 67 4.67 26.53 -24.94
C GLY A 67 5.19 27.03 -23.60
N VAL A 68 4.68 26.51 -22.48
CA VAL A 68 5.13 26.89 -21.14
C VAL A 68 6.49 26.24 -20.88
N ASP A 69 7.41 27.00 -20.28
CA ASP A 69 8.70 26.48 -19.83
C ASP A 69 8.51 25.28 -18.87
N ILE A 70 9.34 24.24 -19.01
CA ILE A 70 9.21 22.98 -18.26
C ILE A 70 9.24 23.19 -16.73
N LEU A 71 10.09 24.09 -16.22
CA LEU A 71 10.17 24.35 -14.78
C LEU A 71 8.91 25.09 -14.28
N THR A 72 8.37 25.97 -15.11
CA THR A 72 7.10 26.66 -14.84
C THR A 72 5.92 25.68 -14.87
N ALA A 73 5.88 24.76 -15.85
CA ALA A 73 4.87 23.71 -15.93
C ALA A 73 4.91 22.77 -14.72
N ILE A 74 6.11 22.35 -14.29
CA ILE A 74 6.32 21.53 -13.10
C ILE A 74 5.89 22.28 -11.82
N ARG A 75 6.20 23.57 -11.70
CA ARG A 75 5.76 24.40 -10.57
C ARG A 75 4.23 24.47 -10.49
N ASN A 76 3.57 24.70 -11.62
CA ASN A 76 2.10 24.71 -11.68
C ASN A 76 1.52 23.32 -11.37
N ALA A 77 2.20 22.25 -11.80
CA ALA A 77 1.83 20.88 -11.47
C ALA A 77 1.96 20.57 -9.97
N ALA A 78 3.00 21.08 -9.30
CA ALA A 78 3.13 20.98 -7.86
C ALA A 78 1.98 21.69 -7.12
N GLY A 79 1.48 22.82 -7.63
CA GLY A 79 0.34 23.52 -7.04
C GLY A 79 -1.02 22.82 -7.20
N ARG A 80 -1.17 21.95 -8.23
CA ARG A 80 -2.45 21.29 -8.55
C ARG A 80 -2.55 19.82 -8.15
N SER A 81 -1.42 19.15 -7.96
CA SER A 81 -1.39 17.71 -7.64
C SER A 81 -2.17 17.43 -6.36
N PRO A 82 -3.01 16.38 -6.29
CA PRO A 82 -3.70 15.99 -5.06
C PRO A 82 -2.85 15.13 -4.09
N SER A 83 -1.64 14.73 -4.49
CA SER A 83 -0.71 13.91 -3.69
C SER A 83 0.41 14.76 -3.11
N ASN A 84 0.52 14.80 -1.78
CA ASN A 84 1.60 15.51 -1.09
C ASN A 84 2.98 14.96 -1.48
N LYS A 85 3.14 13.64 -1.61
CA LYS A 85 4.44 13.03 -2.02
C LYS A 85 4.85 13.50 -3.42
N PHE A 86 3.91 13.58 -4.35
CA PHE A 86 4.19 14.05 -5.71
C PHE A 86 4.41 15.57 -5.75
N GLN A 87 3.67 16.35 -4.95
CA GLN A 87 3.93 17.79 -4.79
C GLN A 87 5.37 18.04 -4.31
N ASP A 88 5.80 17.36 -3.24
CA ASP A 88 7.15 17.51 -2.68
C ASP A 88 8.24 17.13 -3.68
N PHE A 89 7.98 16.10 -4.49
CA PHE A 89 8.85 15.71 -5.59
C PHE A 89 8.96 16.83 -6.64
N LEU A 90 7.84 17.27 -7.21
CA LEU A 90 7.84 18.32 -8.24
C LEU A 90 8.43 19.64 -7.73
N GLN A 91 8.12 20.01 -6.48
CA GLN A 91 8.70 21.19 -5.85
C GLN A 91 10.22 21.07 -5.70
N GLY A 92 10.73 19.89 -5.34
CA GLY A 92 12.16 19.65 -5.29
C GLY A 92 12.83 19.73 -6.67
N VAL A 93 12.16 19.30 -7.76
CA VAL A 93 12.67 19.52 -9.13
C VAL A 93 12.86 21.01 -9.41
N VAL A 94 11.84 21.82 -9.11
CA VAL A 94 11.89 23.26 -9.30
C VAL A 94 13.02 23.86 -8.46
N THR A 95 13.07 23.53 -7.17
CA THR A 95 14.08 24.08 -6.25
C THR A 95 15.49 23.71 -6.68
N THR A 96 15.76 22.43 -6.95
CA THR A 96 17.08 21.94 -7.39
C THR A 96 17.52 22.66 -8.67
N SER A 97 16.62 22.80 -9.65
CA SER A 97 16.94 23.49 -10.89
C SER A 97 17.19 24.99 -10.68
N THR A 98 16.34 25.69 -9.91
CA THR A 98 16.50 27.14 -9.66
C THR A 98 17.74 27.49 -8.83
N SER A 99 18.21 26.57 -7.99
CA SER A 99 19.45 26.73 -7.22
C SER A 99 20.71 26.35 -8.01
N GLY A 100 20.60 26.01 -9.31
CA GLY A 100 21.72 25.58 -10.14
C GLY A 100 22.22 24.16 -9.87
N GLY A 101 21.42 23.35 -9.16
CA GLY A 101 21.73 21.96 -8.86
C GLY A 101 21.45 21.01 -10.02
N GLN A 102 22.05 19.82 -9.97
CA GLN A 102 21.83 18.78 -10.97
C GLN A 102 20.59 17.93 -10.63
N LEU A 103 19.71 17.74 -11.62
CA LEU A 103 18.46 16.99 -11.43
C LEU A 103 18.66 15.47 -11.37
N LYS A 104 19.68 14.94 -12.07
CA LYS A 104 20.00 13.50 -12.06
C LYS A 104 20.26 12.95 -10.65
N PRO A 105 21.16 13.55 -9.83
CA PRO A 105 21.32 13.15 -8.43
C PRO A 105 20.04 13.26 -7.60
N TYR A 106 19.23 14.31 -7.84
CA TYR A 106 17.95 14.49 -7.14
C TYR A 106 16.96 13.37 -7.46
N PHE A 107 16.81 13.00 -8.74
CA PHE A 107 15.93 11.92 -9.17
C PHE A 107 16.36 10.56 -8.62
N LEU A 108 17.66 10.27 -8.63
CA LEU A 108 18.20 9.03 -8.06
C LEU A 108 17.94 8.95 -6.55
N MET A 109 18.25 10.03 -5.82
CA MET A 109 18.00 10.12 -4.38
C MET A 109 16.51 9.95 -4.05
N LYS A 110 15.61 10.59 -4.81
CA LYS A 110 14.17 10.47 -4.58
C LYS A 110 13.62 9.09 -4.93
N ALA A 111 14.14 8.44 -5.98
CA ALA A 111 13.78 7.07 -6.29
C ALA A 111 14.18 6.11 -5.16
N GLU A 112 15.41 6.21 -4.65
CA GLU A 112 15.87 5.41 -3.52
C GLU A 112 15.05 5.70 -2.25
N GLN A 113 14.72 6.97 -1.99
CA GLN A 113 13.86 7.35 -0.86
C GLN A 113 12.50 6.65 -0.95
N PHE A 114 11.80 6.75 -2.08
CA PHE A 114 10.47 6.14 -2.23
C PHE A 114 10.53 4.62 -2.24
N GLU A 115 11.58 4.01 -2.80
CA GLU A 115 11.77 2.56 -2.72
C GLU A 115 11.98 2.10 -1.28
N LYS A 116 12.77 2.84 -0.50
CA LYS A 116 12.97 2.56 0.93
C LYS A 116 11.67 2.69 1.71
N GLU A 117 10.89 3.75 1.47
CA GLU A 117 9.58 3.93 2.09
C GLU A 117 8.63 2.77 1.76
N ASP A 118 8.53 2.37 0.50
CA ASP A 118 7.68 1.26 0.05
C ASP A 118 8.11 -0.08 0.66
N ARG A 119 9.42 -0.35 0.72
CA ARG A 119 9.96 -1.53 1.42
C ARG A 119 9.63 -1.53 2.91
N LEU A 120 9.64 -0.37 3.56
CA LEU A 120 9.26 -0.25 4.98
C LEU A 120 7.76 -0.48 5.18
N GLU A 121 6.91 0.06 4.31
CA GLU A 121 5.46 -0.21 4.35
C GLU A 121 5.16 -1.70 4.11
N MET A 122 5.82 -2.32 3.13
CA MET A 122 5.70 -3.76 2.89
C MET A 122 6.13 -4.59 4.11
N ARG A 123 7.25 -4.24 4.75
CA ARG A 123 7.71 -4.91 5.98
C ARG A 123 6.68 -4.82 7.11
N LYS A 124 6.12 -3.63 7.35
CA LYS A 124 5.07 -3.44 8.37
C LYS A 124 3.83 -4.30 8.09
N ARG A 125 3.45 -4.44 6.81
CA ARG A 125 2.35 -5.33 6.41
C ARG A 125 2.68 -6.80 6.71
N MET A 126 3.89 -7.23 6.39
CA MET A 126 4.35 -8.60 6.69
C MET A 126 4.43 -8.88 8.19
N GLU A 127 4.90 -7.92 8.99
CA GLU A 127 4.89 -8.00 10.46
C GLU A 127 3.46 -8.15 10.99
N THR A 128 2.51 -7.38 10.45
CA THR A 128 1.10 -7.48 10.80
C THR A 128 0.53 -8.86 10.45
N LEU A 129 0.80 -9.37 9.24
CA LEU A 129 0.41 -10.73 8.84
C LEU A 129 1.04 -11.80 9.72
N GLY A 130 2.29 -11.63 10.14
CA GLY A 130 2.99 -12.52 11.06
C GLY A 130 2.31 -12.58 12.43
N MET A 131 1.98 -11.43 13.02
CA MET A 131 1.24 -11.35 14.29
C MET A 131 -0.13 -12.03 14.18
N LEU A 132 -0.84 -11.84 13.06
CA LEU A 132 -2.12 -12.51 12.83
C LEU A 132 -1.96 -14.02 12.72
N ALA A 133 -0.94 -14.51 12.01
CA ALA A 133 -0.64 -15.93 11.91
C ALA A 133 -0.30 -16.56 13.27
N GLU A 134 0.47 -15.87 14.12
CA GLU A 134 0.75 -16.32 15.49
C GLU A 134 -0.53 -16.39 16.34
N SER A 135 -1.37 -15.36 16.25
CA SER A 135 -2.66 -15.32 16.95
C SER A 135 -3.60 -16.45 16.48
N PHE A 136 -3.56 -16.81 15.20
CA PHE A 136 -4.34 -17.92 14.64
C PHE A 136 -3.93 -19.25 15.25
N VAL A 137 -2.62 -19.56 15.26
CA VAL A 137 -2.14 -20.84 15.79
C VAL A 137 -2.44 -20.95 17.29
N THR A 138 -2.30 -19.87 18.05
CA THR A 138 -2.52 -19.88 19.51
C THR A 138 -4.00 -19.89 19.90
N VAL A 139 -4.81 -18.97 19.38
CA VAL A 139 -6.21 -18.78 19.80
C VAL A 139 -7.17 -19.69 19.03
N VAL A 140 -6.97 -19.84 17.72
CA VAL A 140 -7.93 -20.53 16.85
C VAL A 140 -7.63 -22.03 16.76
N VAL A 141 -6.36 -22.44 16.84
CA VAL A 141 -5.97 -23.85 16.71
C VAL A 141 -5.64 -24.48 18.07
N ALA A 142 -4.68 -23.94 18.80
CA ALA A 142 -4.18 -24.57 20.02
C ALA A 142 -5.22 -24.56 21.15
N PHE A 143 -5.90 -23.44 21.40
CA PHE A 143 -6.88 -23.35 22.48
C PHE A 143 -8.05 -24.35 22.35
N PRO A 144 -8.73 -24.48 21.18
CA PRO A 144 -9.76 -25.50 21.02
C PRO A 144 -9.21 -26.93 21.12
N LEU A 145 -8.00 -27.18 20.59
CA LEU A 145 -7.37 -28.50 20.68
C LEU A 145 -7.10 -28.90 22.14
N PHE A 146 -6.56 -28.00 22.96
CA PHE A 146 -6.37 -28.25 24.39
C PHE A 146 -7.69 -28.58 25.09
N LEU A 147 -8.75 -27.82 24.78
CA LEU A 147 -10.07 -28.01 25.35
C LEU A 147 -10.64 -29.39 24.97
N VAL A 148 -10.51 -29.80 23.70
CA VAL A 148 -10.90 -31.13 23.23
C VAL A 148 -10.14 -32.24 23.96
N VAL A 149 -8.83 -32.10 24.16
CA VAL A 149 -8.02 -33.11 24.88
C VAL A 149 -8.47 -33.25 26.33
N ILE A 150 -8.66 -32.13 27.05
CA ILE A 150 -9.11 -32.15 28.46
C ILE A 150 -10.49 -32.81 28.56
N MET A 151 -11.43 -32.45 27.68
CA MET A 151 -12.78 -33.02 27.68
C MET A 151 -12.78 -34.51 27.34
N ALA A 152 -11.94 -34.94 26.38
CA ALA A 152 -11.80 -36.36 26.05
C ALA A 152 -11.32 -37.17 27.26
N ILE A 153 -10.33 -36.67 28.00
CA ILE A 153 -9.83 -37.32 29.21
C ILE A 153 -10.92 -37.36 30.30
N MET A 154 -11.64 -36.26 30.52
CA MET A 154 -12.74 -36.22 31.49
C MET A 154 -13.86 -37.21 31.15
N ALA A 155 -14.20 -37.35 29.87
CA ALA A 155 -15.22 -38.29 29.40
C ALA A 155 -14.82 -39.76 29.66
N LEU A 156 -13.53 -40.08 29.58
CA LEU A 156 -13.00 -41.43 29.86
C LEU A 156 -12.99 -41.76 31.36
N ILE A 157 -12.61 -40.79 32.20
CA ILE A 157 -12.49 -40.99 33.64
C ILE A 157 -13.86 -40.98 34.33
N SER A 158 -14.77 -40.11 33.89
CA SER A 158 -16.06 -39.92 34.56
C SER A 158 -17.15 -40.86 34.01
N LYS A 159 -17.25 -42.07 34.56
CA LYS A 159 -18.29 -43.04 34.17
C LYS A 159 -19.74 -42.59 34.42
N ASN A 160 -19.98 -41.69 35.40
CA ASN A 160 -21.32 -41.21 35.76
C ASN A 160 -21.75 -39.89 35.11
N GLN A 161 -20.85 -39.15 34.45
CA GLN A 161 -21.18 -37.89 33.74
C GLN A 161 -20.80 -37.92 32.25
N SER A 162 -20.49 -39.10 31.71
CA SER A 162 -20.01 -39.28 30.33
C SER A 162 -20.92 -38.65 29.28
N GLY A 163 -22.25 -38.75 29.44
CA GLY A 163 -23.23 -38.20 28.50
C GLY A 163 -23.20 -36.66 28.38
N PHE A 164 -23.10 -35.94 29.51
CA PHE A 164 -23.00 -34.48 29.51
C PHE A 164 -21.68 -34.01 28.89
N VAL A 165 -20.55 -34.63 29.29
CA VAL A 165 -19.22 -34.29 28.75
C VAL A 165 -19.14 -34.59 27.24
N LEU A 166 -19.69 -35.71 26.77
CA LEU A 166 -19.80 -36.02 25.34
C LEU A 166 -20.62 -34.98 24.58
N SER A 167 -21.78 -34.56 25.12
CA SER A 167 -22.61 -33.53 24.48
C SER A 167 -21.86 -32.20 24.34
N LEU A 168 -21.09 -31.81 25.36
CA LEU A 168 -20.32 -30.58 25.36
C LEU A 168 -19.14 -30.65 24.39
N LEU A 169 -18.48 -31.80 24.30
CA LEU A 169 -17.43 -32.06 23.30
C LEU A 169 -17.98 -31.93 21.87
N TYR A 170 -19.15 -32.49 21.57
CA TYR A 170 -19.79 -32.32 20.27
C TYR A 170 -20.10 -30.86 19.94
N VAL A 171 -20.55 -30.07 20.92
CA VAL A 171 -20.77 -28.62 20.73
C VAL A 171 -19.45 -27.90 20.48
N VAL A 172 -18.38 -28.23 21.22
CA VAL A 172 -17.08 -27.58 21.02
C VAL A 172 -16.53 -27.86 19.62
N VAL A 173 -16.52 -29.13 19.21
CA VAL A 173 -15.96 -29.55 17.92
C VAL A 173 -16.86 -29.10 16.76
N GLY A 174 -18.17 -29.28 16.90
CA GLY A 174 -19.13 -29.00 15.83
C GLY A 174 -19.50 -27.52 15.66
N LEU A 175 -19.31 -26.70 16.71
CA LEU A 175 -19.79 -25.33 16.72
C LEU A 175 -18.64 -24.33 16.98
N MET A 176 -17.88 -24.52 18.06
CA MET A 176 -16.83 -23.58 18.47
C MET A 176 -15.65 -23.53 17.49
N ILE A 177 -15.15 -24.70 17.03
CA ILE A 177 -14.06 -24.74 16.05
C ILE A 177 -14.46 -24.05 14.73
N PRO A 178 -15.59 -24.40 14.07
CA PRO A 178 -16.03 -23.70 12.86
C PRO A 178 -16.22 -22.20 13.07
N ILE A 179 -16.87 -21.79 14.16
CA ILE A 179 -17.06 -20.35 14.46
C ILE A 179 -15.71 -19.64 14.57
N SER A 180 -14.74 -20.22 15.26
CA SER A 180 -13.42 -19.62 15.42
C SER A 180 -12.71 -19.44 14.06
N GLN A 181 -12.81 -20.44 13.19
CA GLN A 181 -12.26 -20.37 11.82
C GLN A 181 -12.97 -19.29 10.98
N PHE A 182 -14.30 -19.25 10.99
CA PHE A 182 -15.08 -18.22 10.29
C PHE A 182 -14.78 -16.81 10.83
N GLY A 183 -14.66 -16.66 12.14
CA GLY A 183 -14.29 -15.41 12.78
C GLY A 183 -12.93 -14.90 12.32
N PHE A 184 -11.93 -15.80 12.25
CA PHE A 184 -10.61 -15.43 11.76
C PHE A 184 -10.61 -15.03 10.28
N ILE A 185 -11.31 -15.79 9.42
CA ILE A 185 -11.47 -15.45 8.01
C ILE A 185 -12.11 -14.06 7.86
N PHE A 186 -13.14 -13.77 8.66
CA PHE A 186 -13.81 -12.47 8.64
C PHE A 186 -12.88 -11.32 9.05
N VAL A 187 -12.04 -11.52 10.07
CA VAL A 187 -11.04 -10.52 10.48
C VAL A 187 -10.05 -10.24 9.35
N ILE A 188 -9.48 -11.29 8.75
CA ILE A 188 -8.54 -11.15 7.62
C ILE A 188 -9.19 -10.42 6.45
N TRP A 189 -10.43 -10.78 6.11
CA TRP A 189 -11.14 -10.16 5.00
C TRP A 189 -11.39 -8.67 5.24
N ASN A 190 -11.79 -8.26 6.45
CA ASN A 190 -11.97 -6.83 6.75
C ASN A 190 -10.65 -6.06 6.65
N MET A 191 -9.54 -6.65 7.11
CA MET A 191 -8.22 -6.02 7.01
C MET A 191 -7.74 -5.89 5.56
N GLU A 192 -8.07 -6.85 4.69
CA GLU A 192 -7.74 -6.76 3.27
C GLU A 192 -8.48 -5.61 2.57
N GLN A 193 -9.68 -5.23 3.02
CA GLN A 193 -10.44 -4.13 2.43
C GLN A 193 -9.97 -2.74 2.87
N GLU A 194 -9.21 -2.63 3.96
CA GLU A 194 -8.73 -1.36 4.50
C GLU A 194 -7.42 -0.87 3.84
N VAL A 195 -6.78 -1.72 3.02
CA VAL A 195 -5.47 -1.51 2.36
C VAL A 195 -5.60 -1.26 0.85
#